data_AF-M2BRL4-F1
#
_entry.id   AF-M2BRL4-F1
#
_cell.length_a   1.000
_cell.length_b   1.000
_cell.length_c   1.000
_cell.angle_alpha   90.00
_cell.angle_beta   90.00
_cell.angle_gamma   90.00
#
_symmetry.space_group_name_H-M   'P 1'
#
loop_
_entity.id
_entity.type
_entity.pdbx_description
1 polymer ?
#
loop_
_entity_poly.entity_id
_entity_poly.type
_entity_poly.pdbx_seq_one_letter_code
_entity_poly.pdbx_strand_id
1 'polypeptide(L)'
;MQIIYETNGLGFLGWIKDLPGAYIRGKTPEEARGKVNKEIALYNEWLNFEEAIDMQINEEIKKSDLHIEDADSDIIFDSELIDFDKKADFLFWCDKVLLSGTKTEEIYKRMKNKSLIDITMKRKTFYGDVYCTINDQYRHIVNVQNYYLNQIGTEMDIGDEFRLNRMEFIEKLKEKYLKEGNKLYRNESEDWTVKKVIRRTIWHDRIHIRAIERMEKRLSGMT
;
A
#
# COMPACT_ATOMS: atom_id res chain seq x y z
N MET A 1 3.24 18.67 8.54
CA MET A 1 3.02 17.47 7.70
C MET A 1 3.22 17.77 6.21
N GLN A 2 3.89 16.89 5.46
CA GLN A 2 4.10 17.04 4.00
C GLN A 2 3.19 16.09 3.20
N ILE A 3 2.50 16.63 2.18
CA ILE A 3 1.69 15.86 1.22
C ILE A 3 2.24 16.07 -0.20
N ILE A 4 2.49 14.97 -0.91
CA ILE A 4 2.92 15.00 -2.31
C ILE A 4 1.80 14.43 -3.16
N TYR A 5 1.25 15.23 -4.06
CA TYR A 5 0.26 14.81 -5.04
C TYR A 5 0.91 14.49 -6.37
N GLU A 6 0.56 13.37 -6.96
CA GLU A 6 0.82 13.05 -8.36
C GLU A 6 -0.45 13.32 -9.18
N THR A 7 -0.29 13.72 -10.43
CA THR A 7 -1.39 13.86 -11.38
C THR A 7 -0.92 13.73 -12.84
N ASN A 8 -1.72 13.06 -13.66
CA ASN A 8 -1.62 13.06 -15.12
C ASN A 8 -2.70 13.96 -15.77
N GLY A 9 -3.47 14.71 -14.96
CA GLY A 9 -4.61 15.53 -15.41
C GLY A 9 -5.98 14.85 -15.36
N LEU A 10 -6.05 13.53 -15.20
CA LEU A 10 -7.31 12.77 -15.08
C LEU A 10 -7.70 12.46 -13.63
N GLY A 11 -6.73 12.53 -12.72
CA GLY A 11 -6.95 12.36 -11.27
C GLY A 11 -5.74 12.79 -10.45
N PHE A 12 -5.90 12.71 -9.13
CA PHE A 12 -4.89 13.04 -8.14
C PHE A 12 -4.70 11.87 -7.18
N LEU A 13 -3.45 11.52 -6.90
CA LEU A 13 -3.04 10.62 -5.84
C LEU A 13 -2.10 11.39 -4.90
N GLY A 14 -2.55 11.66 -3.68
CA GLY A 14 -1.76 12.32 -2.64
C GLY A 14 -1.18 11.31 -1.67
N TRP A 15 0.11 11.44 -1.37
CA TRP A 15 0.84 10.68 -0.36
C TRP A 15 1.10 11.55 0.85
N ILE A 16 0.68 11.09 2.03
CA ILE A 16 1.05 11.74 3.29
C ILE A 16 2.42 11.20 3.69
N LYS A 17 3.47 11.97 3.42
CA LYS A 17 4.87 11.50 3.50
C LYS A 17 5.26 11.01 4.89
N ASP A 18 4.73 11.68 5.91
CA ASP A 18 4.99 11.37 7.32
C ASP A 18 4.26 10.11 7.80
N LEU A 19 3.32 9.58 6.99
CA LEU A 19 2.53 8.39 7.26
C LEU A 19 2.71 7.35 6.13
N PRO A 20 3.77 6.53 6.16
CA PRO A 20 4.03 5.48 5.18
C PRO A 20 2.80 4.62 4.80
N GLY A 21 2.25 4.91 3.62
CA GLY A 21 1.16 4.16 3.01
C GLY A 21 -0.23 4.75 3.24
N ALA A 22 -0.31 5.91 3.92
CA ALA A 22 -1.49 6.76 3.89
C ALA A 22 -1.59 7.47 2.54
N TYR A 23 -2.79 7.51 1.98
CA TYR A 23 -3.03 8.03 0.64
C TYR A 23 -4.42 8.63 0.49
N ILE A 24 -4.52 9.65 -0.36
CA ILE A 24 -5.76 10.32 -0.72
C ILE A 24 -5.91 10.33 -2.23
N ARG A 25 -7.16 10.16 -2.70
CA ARG A 25 -7.47 10.17 -4.14
C ARG A 25 -8.62 11.12 -4.43
N GLY A 26 -8.56 11.83 -5.55
CA GLY A 26 -9.64 12.71 -6.01
C GLY A 26 -9.57 12.92 -7.52
N LYS A 27 -10.70 13.27 -8.15
CA LYS A 27 -10.68 13.73 -9.55
C LYS A 27 -10.10 15.15 -9.65
N THR A 28 -10.32 15.95 -8.61
CA THR A 28 -9.76 17.31 -8.47
C THR A 28 -8.85 17.41 -7.24
N PRO A 29 -7.99 18.44 -7.17
CA PRO A 29 -7.20 18.71 -5.96
C PRO A 29 -8.06 18.89 -4.72
N GLU A 30 -9.20 19.60 -4.83
CA GLU A 30 -10.10 19.90 -3.73
C GLU A 30 -10.75 18.63 -3.17
N GLU A 31 -11.17 17.73 -4.05
CA GLU A 31 -11.71 16.42 -3.65
C GLU A 31 -10.67 15.57 -2.90
N ALA A 32 -9.40 15.61 -3.34
CA ALA A 32 -8.32 14.88 -2.69
C ALA A 32 -8.02 15.49 -1.30
N ARG A 33 -7.86 16.81 -1.24
CA ARG A 33 -7.62 17.58 0.00
C ARG A 33 -8.71 17.37 1.05
N GLY A 34 -9.98 17.35 0.62
CA GLY A 34 -11.12 17.13 1.51
C GLY A 34 -11.12 15.78 2.23
N LYS A 35 -10.24 14.83 1.83
CA LYS A 35 -10.13 13.49 2.42
C LYS A 35 -8.96 13.34 3.39
N VAL A 36 -8.08 14.34 3.53
CA VAL A 36 -6.86 14.27 4.36
C VAL A 36 -7.17 13.85 5.79
N ASN A 37 -8.03 14.58 6.48
CA ASN A 37 -8.36 14.31 7.89
C ASN A 37 -8.98 12.92 8.10
N LYS A 38 -9.85 12.51 7.16
CA LYS A 38 -10.47 11.19 7.20
C LYS A 38 -9.44 10.08 6.99
N GLU A 39 -8.52 10.27 6.06
CA GLU A 39 -7.47 9.29 5.80
C GLU A 39 -6.50 9.15 6.97
N ILE A 40 -6.12 10.26 7.63
CA ILE A 40 -5.32 10.25 8.85
C ILE A 40 -6.00 9.44 9.95
N ALA A 41 -7.29 9.72 10.21
CA ALA A 41 -8.04 8.99 11.24
C ALA A 41 -8.09 7.48 10.94
N LEU A 42 -8.40 7.11 9.69
CA LEU A 42 -8.44 5.71 9.27
C LEU A 42 -7.05 5.05 9.30
N TYR A 43 -5.99 5.78 8.99
CA TYR A 43 -4.61 5.29 9.06
C TYR A 43 -4.18 5.05 10.50
N ASN A 44 -4.51 5.97 11.40
CA ASN A 44 -4.22 5.84 12.82
C ASN A 44 -4.96 4.65 13.44
N GLU A 45 -6.23 4.45 13.11
CA GLU A 45 -6.99 3.26 13.48
C GLU A 45 -6.37 1.98 12.87
N TRP A 46 -5.95 2.03 11.59
CA TRP A 46 -5.35 0.89 10.90
C TRP A 46 -4.05 0.43 11.55
N LEU A 47 -3.16 1.34 11.93
CA LEU A 47 -1.84 0.99 12.46
C LEU A 47 -1.69 1.20 13.97
N ASN A 48 -2.79 1.51 14.67
CA ASN A 48 -2.79 1.86 16.10
C ASN A 48 -1.75 2.97 16.39
N PHE A 49 -1.86 4.09 15.68
CA PHE A 49 -1.13 5.31 16.02
C PHE A 49 -1.98 6.17 16.97
N GLU A 50 -1.36 6.61 18.05
CA GLU A 50 -1.97 7.48 19.06
C GLU A 50 -1.44 8.93 18.99
N GLU A 51 -0.46 9.17 18.12
CA GLU A 51 0.23 10.47 18.07
C GLU A 51 -0.59 11.55 17.35
N ALA A 52 -0.55 12.75 17.91
CA ALA A 52 -1.07 13.94 17.28
C ALA A 52 -0.18 14.32 16.08
N ILE A 53 -0.80 14.41 14.91
CA ILE A 53 -0.10 14.82 13.70
C ILE A 53 -0.16 16.34 13.60
N ASP A 54 0.97 16.95 13.25
CA ASP A 54 1.03 18.36 12.91
C ASP A 54 0.09 18.68 11.75
N MET A 55 -0.91 19.51 12.03
CA MET A 55 -1.95 19.92 11.10
C MET A 55 -1.49 20.98 10.11
N GLN A 56 -0.27 21.52 10.23
CA GLN A 56 0.29 22.40 9.21
C GLN A 56 0.65 21.58 7.96
N ILE A 57 -0.11 21.75 6.88
CA ILE A 57 0.07 21.01 5.64
C ILE A 57 0.96 21.79 4.68
N ASN A 58 2.07 21.19 4.26
CA ASN A 58 2.87 21.62 3.12
C ASN A 58 2.58 20.69 1.93
N GLU A 59 2.13 21.24 0.81
CA GLU A 59 1.74 20.45 -0.37
C GLU A 59 2.68 20.67 -1.55
N GLU A 60 2.93 19.60 -2.30
CA GLU A 60 3.61 19.63 -3.59
C GLU A 60 2.77 18.87 -4.62
N ILE A 61 2.73 19.35 -5.88
CA ILE A 61 2.06 18.65 -6.98
C ILE A 61 3.10 18.31 -8.06
N LYS A 62 3.21 17.04 -8.39
CA LYS A 62 4.08 16.48 -9.41
C LYS A 62 3.26 15.94 -10.58
N LYS A 63 3.76 16.18 -11.80
CA LYS A 63 3.21 15.57 -13.01
C LYS A 63 3.77 14.17 -13.18
N SER A 64 2.92 13.25 -13.62
CA SER A 64 3.29 11.86 -13.94
C SER A 64 2.60 11.46 -15.24
N ASP A 65 3.26 10.60 -16.01
CA ASP A 65 2.72 10.01 -17.24
C ASP A 65 1.98 8.68 -16.95
N LEU A 66 1.99 8.21 -15.70
CA LEU A 66 1.26 7.02 -15.27
C LEU A 66 -0.26 7.26 -15.17
N HIS A 67 -1.04 6.18 -15.10
CA HIS A 67 -2.47 6.22 -14.85
C HIS A 67 -2.78 6.51 -13.37
N ILE A 68 -2.51 7.75 -12.95
CA ILE A 68 -2.73 8.21 -11.57
C ILE A 68 -4.19 8.04 -11.12
N GLU A 69 -5.14 8.19 -12.04
CA GLU A 69 -6.57 7.94 -11.80
C GLU A 69 -6.86 6.50 -11.36
N ASP A 70 -6.01 5.54 -11.71
CA ASP A 70 -6.07 4.13 -11.28
C ASP A 70 -5.21 3.83 -10.04
N ALA A 71 -4.54 4.86 -9.49
CA ALA A 71 -3.60 4.81 -8.39
C ALA A 71 -2.25 4.15 -8.71
N ASP A 72 -1.84 4.18 -9.98
CA ASP A 72 -0.47 3.88 -10.35
C ASP A 72 0.47 4.99 -9.90
N SER A 73 1.67 4.62 -9.50
CA SER A 73 2.68 5.54 -8.97
C SER A 73 4.00 4.82 -8.84
N ASP A 74 5.05 5.45 -9.34
CA ASP A 74 6.45 5.04 -9.23
C ASP A 74 7.24 5.97 -8.29
N ILE A 75 6.59 6.98 -7.68
CA ILE A 75 7.25 8.02 -6.91
C ILE A 75 8.12 7.46 -5.78
N ILE A 76 9.29 8.08 -5.62
CA ILE A 76 10.19 7.92 -4.49
C ILE A 76 10.39 9.28 -3.81
N PHE A 77 10.42 9.31 -2.49
CA PHE A 77 10.60 10.56 -1.73
C PHE A 77 12.06 10.76 -1.32
N ASP A 78 12.48 12.02 -1.16
CA ASP A 78 13.84 12.32 -0.68
C ASP A 78 14.13 11.67 0.69
N SER A 79 13.13 11.57 1.56
CA SER A 79 13.23 10.88 2.85
C SER A 79 13.41 9.36 2.72
N GLU A 80 13.06 8.80 1.56
CA GLU A 80 13.25 7.40 1.21
C GLU A 80 14.61 7.15 0.56
N LEU A 81 15.36 8.20 0.17
CA LEU A 81 16.72 8.10 -0.38
C LEU A 81 17.83 8.16 0.68
N ILE A 82 17.47 8.48 1.92
CA ILE A 82 18.37 8.49 3.08
C ILE A 82 18.02 7.35 4.03
N ASP A 83 18.98 6.94 4.86
CA ASP A 83 18.78 5.88 5.84
C ASP A 83 17.82 6.27 6.97
N PHE A 84 17.40 5.31 7.80
CA PHE A 84 16.72 5.66 9.06
C PHE A 84 17.73 6.27 10.03
N ASP A 85 17.29 7.27 10.80
CA ASP A 85 18.13 7.89 11.83
C ASP A 85 18.53 6.87 12.91
N LYS A 86 17.59 5.98 13.27
CA LYS A 86 17.83 4.88 14.20
C LYS A 86 17.30 3.57 13.64
N LYS A 87 18.03 2.49 13.89
CA LYS A 87 17.57 1.11 13.60
C LYS A 87 16.23 0.79 14.28
N ALA A 88 15.94 1.39 15.43
CA ALA A 88 14.66 1.22 16.12
C ALA A 88 13.48 1.70 15.28
N ASP A 89 13.65 2.77 14.48
CA ASP A 89 12.59 3.33 13.62
C ASP A 89 12.28 2.35 12.48
N PHE A 90 13.30 1.72 11.90
CA PHE A 90 13.10 0.64 10.92
C PHE A 90 12.31 -0.53 11.52
N LEU A 91 12.72 -1.01 12.71
CA LEU A 91 12.04 -2.13 13.37
C LEU A 91 10.58 -1.79 13.73
N PHE A 92 10.34 -0.56 14.18
CA PHE A 92 8.99 -0.06 14.41
C PHE A 92 8.11 -0.18 13.16
N TRP A 93 8.63 0.20 11.98
CA TRP A 93 7.88 0.07 10.73
C TRP A 93 7.71 -1.37 10.27
N CYS A 94 8.66 -2.27 10.55
CA CYS A 94 8.47 -3.71 10.35
C CYS A 94 7.27 -4.24 11.16
N ASP A 95 7.14 -3.82 12.42
CA ASP A 95 6.00 -4.20 13.27
C ASP A 95 4.67 -3.65 12.71
N LYS A 96 4.68 -2.43 12.16
CA LYS A 96 3.49 -1.86 11.49
C LYS A 96 3.12 -2.62 10.21
N VAL A 97 4.09 -3.05 9.41
CA VAL A 97 3.85 -3.88 8.23
C VAL A 97 3.28 -5.25 8.61
N LEU A 98 3.74 -5.85 9.70
CA LEU A 98 3.19 -7.09 10.25
C LEU A 98 1.74 -6.90 10.75
N LEU A 99 1.48 -5.81 11.47
CA LEU A 99 0.14 -5.46 11.94
C LEU A 99 -0.84 -5.24 10.79
N SER A 100 -0.42 -4.52 9.75
CA SER A 100 -1.20 -4.28 8.53
C SER A 100 -1.59 -5.61 7.85
N GLY A 101 -0.64 -6.54 7.72
CA GLY A 101 -0.92 -7.87 7.18
C GLY A 101 -1.90 -8.66 8.06
N THR A 102 -1.75 -8.59 9.38
CA THR A 102 -2.63 -9.28 10.33
C THR A 102 -4.07 -8.79 10.22
N LYS A 103 -4.28 -7.46 10.24
CA LYS A 103 -5.63 -6.88 10.06
C LYS A 103 -6.23 -7.19 8.70
N THR A 104 -5.41 -7.23 7.65
CA THR A 104 -5.84 -7.65 6.31
C THR A 104 -6.36 -9.09 6.31
N GLU A 105 -5.62 -10.02 6.92
CA GLU A 105 -6.04 -11.41 7.06
C GLU A 105 -7.35 -11.54 7.86
N GLU A 106 -7.47 -10.82 8.97
CA GLU A 106 -8.66 -10.81 9.81
C GLU A 106 -9.90 -10.32 9.05
N ILE A 107 -9.79 -9.22 8.29
CA ILE A 107 -10.89 -8.74 7.46
C ILE A 107 -11.26 -9.79 6.42
N TYR A 108 -10.29 -10.33 5.68
CA TYR A 108 -10.55 -11.36 4.67
C TYR A 108 -11.25 -12.58 5.28
N LYS A 109 -10.81 -13.04 6.46
CA LYS A 109 -11.42 -14.18 7.16
C LYS A 109 -12.91 -13.96 7.42
N ARG A 110 -13.35 -12.73 7.69
CA ARG A 110 -14.77 -12.36 7.91
C ARG A 110 -15.63 -12.31 6.66
N MET A 111 -15.04 -12.26 5.46
CA MET A 111 -15.80 -12.22 4.20
C MET A 111 -16.53 -13.56 3.97
N LYS A 112 -17.78 -13.52 3.54
CA LYS A 112 -18.62 -14.71 3.30
C LYS A 112 -18.62 -15.12 1.84
N ASN A 113 -18.63 -14.17 0.92
CA ASN A 113 -18.86 -14.42 -0.50
C ASN A 113 -17.56 -14.60 -1.30
N LYS A 114 -16.58 -15.30 -0.68
CA LYS A 114 -15.18 -15.35 -1.13
C LYS A 114 -14.97 -15.81 -2.58
N SER A 115 -15.77 -16.78 -3.02
CA SER A 115 -15.70 -17.39 -4.34
C SER A 115 -16.78 -16.89 -5.31
N LEU A 116 -17.67 -15.99 -4.88
CA LEU A 116 -18.70 -15.46 -5.78
C LEU A 116 -18.08 -14.48 -6.79
N ILE A 117 -18.49 -14.60 -8.03
CA ILE A 117 -18.05 -13.72 -9.12
C ILE A 117 -18.89 -12.44 -9.07
N ASP A 118 -18.24 -11.31 -8.84
CA ASP A 118 -18.84 -9.99 -9.02
C ASP A 118 -18.84 -9.61 -10.51
N ILE A 119 -19.97 -9.82 -11.17
CA ILE A 119 -20.11 -9.55 -12.61
C ILE A 119 -19.86 -8.08 -12.98
N THR A 120 -20.04 -7.15 -12.03
CA THR A 120 -19.79 -5.71 -12.25
C THR A 120 -18.29 -5.39 -12.39
N MET A 121 -17.43 -6.31 -11.96
CA MET A 121 -15.98 -6.21 -12.07
C MET A 121 -15.42 -6.88 -13.33
N LYS A 122 -16.25 -7.53 -14.16
CA LYS A 122 -15.79 -8.20 -15.38
C LYS A 122 -15.42 -7.17 -16.47
N ARG A 123 -14.23 -6.57 -16.34
CA ARG A 123 -13.64 -5.61 -17.27
C ARG A 123 -12.13 -5.84 -17.40
N LYS A 124 -11.55 -5.36 -18.50
CA LYS A 124 -10.11 -5.30 -18.73
C LYS A 124 -9.55 -3.93 -18.33
N THR A 125 -8.38 -3.93 -17.73
CA THR A 125 -7.51 -2.75 -17.58
C THR A 125 -6.22 -2.97 -18.38
N PHE A 126 -5.34 -1.98 -18.40
CA PHE A 126 -4.00 -2.12 -18.97
C PHE A 126 -3.22 -3.30 -18.37
N TYR A 127 -3.46 -3.60 -17.08
CA TYR A 127 -2.78 -4.65 -16.32
C TYR A 127 -3.44 -6.04 -16.43
N GLY A 128 -4.50 -6.18 -17.22
CA GLY A 128 -5.21 -7.44 -17.44
C GLY A 128 -6.65 -7.44 -16.94
N ASP A 129 -7.21 -8.62 -16.69
CA ASP A 129 -8.56 -8.76 -16.17
C ASP A 129 -8.62 -8.30 -14.70
N VAL A 130 -9.63 -7.49 -14.36
CA VAL A 130 -9.87 -7.11 -12.96
C VAL A 130 -10.27 -8.34 -12.17
N TYR A 131 -9.71 -8.49 -10.97
CA TYR A 131 -10.08 -9.55 -10.04
C TYR A 131 -11.58 -9.51 -9.72
N CYS A 132 -12.29 -10.55 -10.16
CA CYS A 132 -13.74 -10.65 -10.06
C CYS A 132 -14.21 -11.40 -8.79
N THR A 133 -13.32 -12.03 -8.04
CA THR A 133 -13.63 -12.68 -6.76
C THR A 133 -12.80 -12.09 -5.63
N ILE A 134 -13.30 -12.21 -4.40
CA ILE A 134 -12.57 -11.82 -3.19
C ILE A 134 -11.32 -12.70 -3.01
N ASN A 135 -11.39 -13.99 -3.36
CA ASN A 135 -10.23 -14.89 -3.34
C ASN A 135 -9.10 -14.40 -4.26
N ASP A 136 -9.42 -13.98 -5.48
CA ASP A 136 -8.41 -13.52 -6.44
C ASP A 136 -7.76 -12.21 -5.95
N GLN A 137 -8.56 -11.27 -5.45
CA GLN A 137 -8.03 -10.03 -4.86
C GLN A 137 -7.16 -10.32 -3.64
N TYR A 138 -7.57 -11.24 -2.77
CA TYR A 138 -6.79 -11.59 -1.60
C TYR A 138 -5.48 -12.28 -1.99
N ARG A 139 -5.51 -13.22 -2.93
CA ARG A 139 -4.29 -13.88 -3.43
C ARG A 139 -3.33 -12.87 -4.06
N HIS A 140 -3.83 -11.82 -4.72
CA HIS A 140 -2.99 -10.72 -5.19
C HIS A 140 -2.23 -10.02 -4.05
N ILE A 141 -2.90 -9.72 -2.93
CA ILE A 141 -2.25 -9.16 -1.72
C ILE A 141 -1.18 -10.12 -1.18
N VAL A 142 -1.47 -11.43 -1.16
CA VAL A 142 -0.50 -12.42 -0.69
C VAL A 142 0.75 -12.45 -1.58
N ASN A 143 0.56 -12.47 -2.90
CA ASN A 143 1.64 -12.65 -3.88
C ASN A 143 2.53 -11.41 -4.05
N VAL A 144 2.01 -10.19 -3.83
CA VAL A 144 2.78 -8.95 -4.04
C VAL A 144 4.01 -8.84 -3.13
N GLN A 145 4.03 -9.57 -2.01
CA GLN A 145 5.14 -9.56 -1.07
C GLN A 145 6.46 -9.98 -1.73
N ASN A 146 6.44 -11.07 -2.50
CA ASN A 146 7.63 -11.52 -3.22
C ASN A 146 7.99 -10.52 -4.34
N TYR A 147 7.00 -9.91 -5.00
CA TYR A 147 7.28 -8.84 -5.98
C TYR A 147 8.09 -7.71 -5.33
N TYR A 148 7.69 -7.20 -4.16
CA TYR A 148 8.41 -6.12 -3.48
C TYR A 148 9.80 -6.51 -2.99
N LEU A 149 9.99 -7.74 -2.50
CA LEU A 149 11.33 -8.23 -2.14
C LEU A 149 12.25 -8.30 -3.37
N ASN A 150 11.73 -8.77 -4.50
CA ASN A 150 12.50 -8.87 -5.74
C ASN A 150 13.04 -7.52 -6.18
N GLN A 151 12.29 -6.44 -5.95
CA GLN A 151 12.71 -5.08 -6.30
C GLN A 151 13.95 -4.61 -5.55
N ILE A 152 14.26 -5.20 -4.40
CA ILE A 152 15.45 -4.91 -3.61
C ILE A 152 16.48 -6.06 -3.69
N GLY A 153 16.33 -6.98 -4.64
CA GLY A 153 17.26 -8.09 -4.87
C GLY A 153 17.26 -9.11 -3.73
N THR A 154 16.07 -9.46 -3.22
CA THR A 154 15.84 -10.63 -2.37
C THR A 154 14.52 -11.28 -2.76
N GLU A 155 14.23 -12.47 -2.27
CA GLU A 155 13.04 -13.21 -2.67
C GLU A 155 12.58 -14.13 -1.54
N MET A 156 11.35 -14.60 -1.67
CA MET A 156 10.75 -15.60 -0.81
C MET A 156 9.76 -16.44 -1.60
N ASP A 157 9.50 -17.65 -1.13
CA ASP A 157 8.40 -18.44 -1.65
C ASP A 157 7.08 -18.01 -1.02
N ILE A 158 6.01 -18.00 -1.82
CA ILE A 158 4.68 -17.64 -1.34
C ILE A 158 3.89 -18.92 -1.04
N GLY A 159 3.71 -19.21 0.25
CA GLY A 159 2.83 -20.27 0.72
C GLY A 159 1.35 -19.87 0.77
N ASP A 160 0.50 -20.77 1.27
CA ASP A 160 -0.93 -20.51 1.42
C ASP A 160 -1.30 -19.69 2.66
N GLU A 161 -0.47 -19.74 3.70
CA GLU A 161 -0.71 -19.02 4.96
C GLU A 161 -0.12 -17.61 4.91
N PHE A 162 -0.97 -16.61 4.66
CA PHE A 162 -0.55 -15.21 4.53
C PHE A 162 0.24 -14.70 5.74
N ARG A 163 -0.14 -15.09 6.97
CA ARG A 163 0.59 -14.70 8.17
C ARG A 163 2.03 -15.21 8.18
N LEU A 164 2.25 -16.47 7.79
CA LEU A 164 3.60 -17.04 7.71
C LEU A 164 4.40 -16.32 6.62
N ASN A 165 3.80 -16.08 5.45
CA ASN A 165 4.43 -15.31 4.39
C ASN A 165 4.82 -13.91 4.88
N ARG A 166 3.95 -13.21 5.62
CA ARG A 166 4.26 -11.87 6.13
C ARG A 166 5.37 -11.88 7.18
N MET A 167 5.45 -12.92 8.01
CA MET A 167 6.57 -13.07 8.95
C MET A 167 7.90 -13.28 8.22
N GLU A 168 7.93 -14.17 7.23
CA GLU A 168 9.13 -14.39 6.41
C GLU A 168 9.52 -13.12 5.64
N PHE A 169 8.55 -12.42 5.04
CA PHE A 169 8.76 -11.13 4.37
C PHE A 169 9.49 -10.13 5.28
N ILE A 170 9.06 -10.03 6.55
CA ILE A 170 9.70 -9.14 7.54
C ILE A 170 11.12 -9.59 7.86
N GLU A 171 11.37 -10.89 8.02
CA GLU A 171 12.73 -11.39 8.28
C GLU A 171 13.66 -11.13 7.09
N LYS A 172 13.21 -11.38 5.86
CA LYS A 172 13.97 -11.01 4.64
C LYS A 172 14.26 -9.52 4.56
N LEU A 173 13.27 -8.69 4.89
CA LEU A 173 13.43 -7.23 4.90
C LEU A 173 14.44 -6.78 5.96
N LYS A 174 14.42 -7.38 7.16
CA LYS A 174 15.40 -7.15 8.23
C LYS A 174 16.80 -7.56 7.81
N GLU A 175 16.99 -8.77 7.30
CA GLU A 175 18.28 -9.25 6.81
C GLU A 175 18.85 -8.31 5.76
N LYS A 176 18.00 -7.89 4.81
CA LYS A 176 18.39 -6.97 3.75
C LYS A 176 18.82 -5.61 4.29
N TYR A 177 18.01 -5.01 5.15
CA TYR A 177 18.30 -3.71 5.75
C TYR A 177 19.55 -3.75 6.64
N LEU A 178 19.76 -4.81 7.42
CA LEU A 178 20.95 -4.95 8.27
C LEU A 178 22.24 -5.05 7.47
N LYS A 179 22.17 -5.60 6.25
CA LYS A 179 23.32 -5.77 5.36
C LYS A 179 23.63 -4.51 4.55
N GLU A 180 22.60 -3.83 4.04
CA GLU A 180 22.74 -2.80 3.01
C GLU A 180 22.17 -1.42 3.42
N GLY A 181 21.56 -1.30 4.60
CA GLY A 181 20.82 -0.11 5.02
C GLY A 181 19.61 0.17 4.10
N ASN A 182 19.17 1.42 4.04
CA ASN A 182 18.15 1.86 3.09
C ASN A 182 18.73 2.17 1.69
N LYS A 183 19.48 1.24 1.11
CA LYS A 183 20.10 1.40 -0.22
C LYS A 183 19.08 1.65 -1.33
N LEU A 184 19.46 2.49 -2.29
CA LEU A 184 18.74 2.71 -3.55
C LEU A 184 19.05 1.58 -4.56
N TYR A 185 18.00 0.90 -5.00
CA TYR A 185 17.99 -0.07 -6.09
C TYR A 185 17.38 0.59 -7.32
N ARG A 186 18.16 0.64 -8.40
CA ARG A 186 17.70 1.16 -9.69
C ARG A 186 17.28 0.00 -10.56
N ASN A 187 15.99 -0.11 -10.82
CA ASN A 187 15.43 -1.15 -11.70
C ASN A 187 14.96 -0.49 -12.99
N GLU A 188 14.68 -1.28 -14.03
CA GLU A 188 14.30 -0.75 -15.34
C GLU A 188 12.99 0.05 -15.30
N SER A 189 12.04 -0.35 -14.44
CA SER A 189 10.70 0.24 -14.37
C SER A 189 10.57 1.36 -13.33
N GLU A 190 11.19 1.20 -12.16
CA GLU A 190 11.11 2.18 -11.06
C GLU A 190 12.22 1.95 -10.01
N ASP A 191 12.57 3.01 -9.30
CA ASP A 191 13.55 2.99 -8.22
C ASP A 191 12.94 2.50 -6.89
N TRP A 192 13.74 1.78 -6.09
CA TRP A 192 13.29 1.15 -4.85
C TRP A 192 14.27 1.32 -3.70
N THR A 193 13.70 1.40 -2.49
CA THR A 193 14.41 1.37 -1.21
C THR A 193 13.60 0.58 -0.19
N VAL A 194 14.22 0.18 0.92
CA VAL A 194 13.52 -0.52 2.01
C VAL A 194 12.36 0.33 2.56
N LYS A 195 12.54 1.65 2.69
CA LYS A 195 11.46 2.58 3.09
C LYS A 195 10.30 2.57 2.10
N LYS A 196 10.58 2.59 0.78
CA LYS A 196 9.53 2.49 -0.25
C LYS A 196 8.80 1.14 -0.20
N VAL A 197 9.52 0.04 0.03
CA VAL A 197 8.91 -1.30 0.22
C VAL A 197 7.93 -1.31 1.40
N ILE A 198 8.33 -0.74 2.55
CA ILE A 198 7.45 -0.60 3.74
C ILE A 198 6.19 0.19 3.37
N ARG A 199 6.35 1.38 2.79
CA ARG A 199 5.23 2.24 2.38
C ARG A 199 4.29 1.54 1.42
N ARG A 200 4.82 0.92 0.37
CA ARG A 200 4.03 0.23 -0.67
C ARG A 200 3.31 -0.98 -0.12
N THR A 201 3.90 -1.69 0.83
CA THR A 201 3.25 -2.83 1.49
C THR A 201 2.04 -2.39 2.31
N ILE A 202 2.18 -1.36 3.16
CA ILE A 202 1.06 -0.83 3.97
C ILE A 202 -0.04 -0.25 3.07
N TRP A 203 0.35 0.51 2.04
CA TRP A 203 -0.58 1.07 1.08
C TRP A 203 -1.38 -0.01 0.34
N HIS A 204 -0.69 -1.04 -0.18
CA HIS A 204 -1.28 -2.13 -0.95
C HIS A 204 -2.29 -2.94 -0.13
N ASP A 205 -1.90 -3.34 1.09
CA ASP A 205 -2.80 -3.98 2.05
C ASP A 205 -4.11 -3.17 2.18
N ARG A 206 -3.99 -1.86 2.42
CA ARG A 206 -5.13 -0.97 2.69
C ARG A 206 -6.01 -0.72 1.46
N ILE A 207 -5.44 -0.50 0.29
CA ILE A 207 -6.24 -0.22 -0.92
C ILE A 207 -7.02 -1.46 -1.37
N HIS A 208 -6.40 -2.63 -1.31
CA HIS A 208 -7.03 -3.88 -1.74
C HIS A 208 -7.99 -4.45 -0.70
N ILE A 209 -7.69 -4.37 0.60
CA ILE A 209 -8.65 -4.84 1.60
C ILE A 209 -9.93 -4.00 1.62
N ARG A 210 -9.81 -2.67 1.44
CA ARG A 210 -10.98 -1.79 1.25
C ARG A 210 -11.76 -2.14 -0.02
N ALA A 211 -11.08 -2.62 -1.07
CA ALA A 211 -11.74 -3.08 -2.30
C ALA A 211 -12.51 -4.39 -2.09
N ILE A 212 -11.92 -5.32 -1.34
CA ILE A 212 -12.57 -6.56 -0.89
C ILE A 212 -13.82 -6.26 -0.07
N GLU A 213 -13.77 -5.36 0.91
CA GLU A 213 -14.94 -4.99 1.72
C GLU A 213 -16.08 -4.40 0.88
N ARG A 214 -15.73 -3.54 -0.10
CA ARG A 214 -16.72 -3.00 -1.05
C ARG A 214 -17.33 -4.10 -1.92
N MET A 215 -16.53 -5.09 -2.33
CA MET A 215 -17.00 -6.23 -3.11
C MET A 215 -17.94 -7.11 -2.28
N GLU A 216 -17.57 -7.46 -1.06
CA GLU A 216 -18.42 -8.21 -0.13
C GLU A 216 -19.76 -7.52 0.09
N LYS A 217 -19.78 -6.19 0.27
CA LYS A 217 -21.01 -5.43 0.43
C LYS A 217 -21.91 -5.48 -0.82
N ARG A 218 -21.34 -5.43 -2.02
CA ARG A 218 -22.11 -5.58 -3.26
C ARG A 218 -22.70 -6.98 -3.38
N LEU A 219 -21.88 -8.02 -3.16
CA LEU A 219 -22.30 -9.42 -3.25
C LEU A 219 -23.36 -9.76 -2.20
N SER A 220 -23.23 -9.27 -0.97
CA SER A 220 -24.22 -9.49 0.10
C SER A 220 -25.56 -8.79 -0.16
N GLY A 221 -25.58 -7.75 -1.00
CA GLY A 221 -26.82 -7.11 -1.44
C GLY A 221 -27.46 -7.78 -2.66
N MET A 222 -26.78 -8.76 -3.27
CA MET A 222 -27.30 -9.58 -4.38
C MET A 222 -27.90 -10.92 -3.88
N THR A 223 -27.54 -11.34 -2.67
CA THR A 223 -28.07 -12.51 -1.96
C THR A 223 -29.28 -12.15 -1.11
#